data_AF-A0A2B4S4E4-F1
#
_entry.id   AF-A0A2B4S4E4-F1
#
_cell.length_a   1.000
_cell.length_b   1.000
_cell.length_c   1.000
_cell.angle_alpha   90.00
_cell.angle_beta   90.00
_cell.angle_gamma   90.00
#
_symmetry.space_group_name_H-M   'P 1'
#
loop_
_entity.id
_entity.type
_entity.pdbx_description
1 polymer ?
#
loop_
_entity_poly.entity_id
_entity_poly.type
_entity_poly.pdbx_seq_one_letter_code
_entity_poly.pdbx_strand_id
1 'polypeptide(L)'
;MDERLLYDNVFSEPVDISDTPWSVNNLLFEEDIKSDSDDDIKDLFNWGGKIEDVVSTATSQRKIKDLSDEEIKNLRVQELNKLLRGMPREEAAKIRRKRRNLKNRGYALTCRRRRQQFQEDLFNENQLLKKQLEDDREKLCKVLKERSEYKKKFLQLQSDCRKELMMKHLVPPNFFLELENLA
;
A
#
# COMPACT_ATOMS: atom_id res chain seq x y z
N MET A 1 1.53 35.14 23.14
CA MET A 1 1.12 33.74 22.89
C MET A 1 1.78 33.33 21.58
N ASP A 2 2.76 32.43 21.64
CA ASP A 2 3.50 31.98 20.47
C ASP A 2 2.59 31.09 19.61
N GLU A 3 2.15 31.59 18.44
CA GLU A 3 1.25 30.84 17.52
C GLU A 3 1.90 29.54 16.98
N ARG A 4 3.21 29.34 17.19
CA ARG A 4 3.93 28.10 16.88
C ARG A 4 3.41 26.90 17.70
N LEU A 5 3.02 27.11 18.95
CA LEU A 5 2.59 26.03 19.85
C LEU A 5 1.14 25.58 19.64
N LEU A 6 0.34 26.31 18.86
CA LEU A 6 -1.07 25.97 18.63
C LEU A 6 -1.24 24.85 17.60
N TYR A 7 -0.25 24.65 16.70
CA TYR A 7 -0.36 23.72 15.58
C TYR A 7 0.62 22.55 15.65
N ASP A 8 1.65 22.61 16.50
CA ASP A 8 2.52 21.46 16.79
C ASP A 8 1.75 20.27 17.39
N ASN A 9 0.52 20.47 17.86
CA ASN A 9 -0.33 19.44 18.47
C ASN A 9 -1.42 18.83 17.57
N VAL A 10 -1.48 19.16 16.27
CA VAL A 10 -2.50 18.57 15.38
C VAL A 10 -2.19 17.10 15.03
N PHE A 11 -0.92 16.68 15.17
CA PHE A 11 -0.47 15.31 14.89
C PHE A 11 0.45 14.75 16.00
N SER A 12 0.23 15.16 17.26
CA SER A 12 1.04 14.69 18.41
C SER A 12 0.57 13.37 19.02
N GLU A 13 -0.53 12.80 18.56
CA GLU A 13 -0.88 11.44 18.98
C GLU A 13 -0.11 10.46 18.10
N PRO A 14 0.64 9.50 18.69
CA PRO A 14 1.25 8.45 17.91
C PRO A 14 0.12 7.70 17.21
N VAL A 15 0.11 7.73 15.88
CA VAL A 15 -0.78 6.87 15.09
C VAL A 15 -0.50 5.43 15.53
N ASP A 16 -1.44 4.84 16.25
CA ASP A 16 -1.33 3.46 16.70
C ASP A 16 -1.50 2.56 15.48
N ILE A 17 -0.37 2.16 14.90
CA ILE A 17 -0.30 1.31 13.71
C ILE A 17 -0.98 -0.06 13.96
N SER A 18 -1.25 -0.43 15.22
CA SER A 18 -1.92 -1.68 15.57
C SER A 18 -3.39 -1.74 15.12
N ASP A 19 -4.01 -0.60 14.82
CA ASP A 19 -5.42 -0.51 14.39
C ASP A 19 -5.61 -0.43 12.87
N THR A 20 -4.60 -0.75 12.06
CA THR A 20 -4.76 -0.85 10.60
C THR A 20 -5.18 -2.29 10.24
N PRO A 21 -6.48 -2.60 10.10
CA PRO A 21 -6.93 -3.96 9.90
C PRO A 21 -6.94 -4.19 8.39
N TRP A 22 -5.75 -4.38 7.81
CA TRP A 22 -5.57 -4.82 6.43
C TRP A 22 -6.39 -3.96 5.44
N SER A 23 -6.02 -2.68 5.27
CA SER A 23 -6.58 -1.86 4.19
C SER A 23 -6.04 -2.35 2.85
N VAL A 24 -6.63 -3.45 2.38
CA VAL A 24 -7.11 -3.68 1.02
C VAL A 24 -6.44 -2.81 -0.02
N ASN A 25 -5.25 -3.22 -0.45
CA ASN A 25 -4.79 -3.02 -1.81
C ASN A 25 -3.81 -4.16 -2.14
N ASN A 26 -4.40 -5.35 -2.23
CA ASN A 26 -3.79 -6.57 -2.76
C ASN A 26 -3.58 -6.50 -4.29
N LEU A 27 -3.25 -5.33 -4.85
CA LEU A 27 -2.93 -5.18 -6.27
C LEU A 27 -1.56 -5.73 -6.63
N LEU A 28 -0.72 -6.07 -5.65
CA LEU A 28 0.56 -6.77 -5.86
C LEU A 28 0.41 -8.28 -6.06
N PHE A 29 -0.82 -8.80 -6.18
CA PHE A 29 -1.04 -10.23 -6.35
C PHE A 29 -0.98 -10.72 -7.80
N GLU A 30 -0.97 -9.84 -8.80
CA GLU A 30 -1.12 -10.28 -10.21
C GLU A 30 0.16 -10.25 -11.05
N GLU A 31 1.06 -9.28 -10.89
CA GLU A 31 2.12 -9.08 -11.90
C GLU A 31 3.21 -10.17 -11.88
N ASP A 32 3.40 -10.82 -10.74
CA ASP A 32 4.43 -11.84 -10.56
C ASP A 32 3.93 -13.27 -10.79
N ILE A 33 2.65 -13.43 -11.20
CA ILE A 33 2.12 -14.69 -11.74
C ILE A 33 2.57 -14.80 -13.20
N LYS A 34 3.88 -14.86 -13.44
CA LYS A 34 4.34 -15.80 -14.48
C LYS A 34 4.03 -17.17 -13.93
N SER A 35 2.82 -17.61 -14.27
CA SER A 35 2.25 -18.91 -13.96
C SER A 35 3.35 -19.96 -13.98
N ASP A 36 3.74 -20.43 -12.79
CA ASP A 36 3.91 -21.87 -12.62
C ASP A 36 2.55 -22.40 -13.08
N SER A 37 2.46 -22.79 -14.35
CA SER A 37 1.20 -23.19 -14.95
C SER A 37 0.72 -24.39 -14.16
N ASP A 38 -0.13 -24.14 -13.17
CA ASP A 38 -1.02 -25.11 -12.55
C ASP A 38 -2.05 -25.52 -13.60
N ASP A 39 -1.57 -25.98 -14.77
CA ASP A 39 -2.33 -26.72 -15.77
C ASP A 39 -3.00 -27.94 -15.13
N ASP A 40 -2.51 -28.37 -13.95
CA ASP A 40 -3.16 -29.30 -13.02
C ASP A 40 -4.65 -28.96 -12.76
N ILE A 41 -5.05 -27.68 -12.77
CA ILE A 41 -6.45 -27.26 -12.55
C ILE A 41 -7.31 -27.43 -13.83
N LYS A 42 -6.74 -27.17 -15.02
CA LYS A 42 -7.49 -27.26 -16.29
C LYS A 42 -7.99 -28.69 -16.55
N ASP A 43 -7.22 -29.66 -16.08
CA ASP A 43 -7.49 -31.09 -16.21
C ASP A 43 -8.66 -31.58 -15.33
N LEU A 44 -9.09 -30.82 -14.32
CA LEU A 44 -10.24 -31.16 -13.47
C LEU A 44 -11.57 -31.10 -14.25
N PHE A 45 -11.63 -30.24 -15.27
CA PHE A 45 -12.82 -30.02 -16.10
C PHE A 45 -12.92 -30.98 -17.31
N ASN A 46 -11.87 -31.76 -17.60
CA ASN A 46 -11.78 -32.62 -18.79
C ASN A 46 -12.06 -34.12 -18.51
N TRP A 47 -12.77 -34.44 -17.43
CA TRP A 47 -13.04 -35.82 -16.94
C TRP A 47 -13.98 -36.65 -17.85
N GLY A 48 -14.27 -36.21 -19.09
CA GLY A 48 -15.20 -36.85 -20.03
C GLY A 48 -14.56 -37.73 -21.12
N GLY A 49 -13.24 -37.97 -21.11
CA GLY A 49 -12.53 -38.68 -22.17
C GLY A 49 -12.34 -40.19 -21.92
N LYS A 50 -12.80 -41.01 -22.89
CA LYS A 50 -12.75 -42.48 -22.99
C LYS A 50 -11.58 -43.19 -22.29
N ILE A 51 -11.92 -44.23 -21.53
CA ILE A 51 -11.02 -45.31 -21.13
C ILE A 51 -10.75 -46.17 -22.38
N GLU A 52 -9.53 -46.10 -22.90
CA GLU A 52 -9.04 -47.05 -23.90
C GLU A 52 -8.03 -47.97 -23.21
N ASP A 53 -8.51 -49.17 -22.86
CA ASP A 53 -7.74 -50.29 -22.33
C ASP A 53 -6.99 -51.01 -23.47
N VAL A 54 -5.81 -50.54 -23.91
CA VAL A 54 -4.96 -51.35 -24.80
C VAL A 54 -3.46 -51.08 -24.57
N VAL A 55 -2.80 -52.05 -23.92
CA VAL A 55 -1.41 -52.51 -24.16
C VAL A 55 -0.35 -51.43 -24.38
N SER A 56 0.30 -50.97 -23.29
CA SER A 56 1.59 -50.24 -23.34
C SER A 56 2.38 -50.38 -22.03
N THR A 57 2.31 -51.54 -21.39
CA THR A 57 2.86 -51.75 -20.04
C THR A 57 4.37 -51.99 -19.98
N ALA A 58 5.01 -52.43 -21.07
CA ALA A 58 6.44 -52.80 -21.05
C ALA A 58 7.42 -51.66 -21.37
N THR A 59 7.01 -50.65 -22.14
CA THR A 59 7.93 -49.57 -22.59
C THR A 59 7.97 -48.41 -21.59
N SER A 60 6.91 -48.21 -20.80
CA SER A 60 6.78 -47.08 -19.86
C SER A 60 7.57 -47.29 -18.56
N GLN A 61 7.69 -48.53 -18.07
CA GLN A 61 8.34 -48.82 -16.78
C GLN A 61 9.84 -48.46 -16.72
N ARG A 62 10.57 -48.46 -17.85
CA ARG A 62 11.99 -48.11 -17.90
C ARG A 62 12.26 -46.60 -17.82
N LYS A 63 11.29 -45.75 -18.18
CA LYS A 63 11.49 -44.29 -18.26
C LYS A 63 11.39 -43.58 -16.90
N ILE A 64 10.96 -44.29 -15.84
CA ILE A 64 10.59 -43.67 -14.56
C ILE A 64 11.76 -43.58 -13.57
N LYS A 65 12.72 -44.52 -13.64
CA LYS A 65 13.89 -44.54 -12.75
C LYS A 65 14.85 -43.37 -12.99
N ASP A 66 14.80 -42.78 -14.18
CA ASP A 66 15.70 -41.71 -14.62
C ASP A 66 15.02 -40.33 -14.71
N LEU A 67 13.83 -40.17 -14.14
CA LEU A 67 13.16 -38.86 -14.12
C LEU A 67 13.96 -37.87 -13.28
N SER A 68 14.36 -36.78 -13.91
CA SER A 68 15.02 -35.65 -13.25
C SER A 68 14.07 -34.94 -12.28
N ASP A 69 14.64 -34.22 -11.32
CA ASP A 69 13.87 -33.47 -10.34
C ASP A 69 12.95 -32.43 -11.00
N GLU A 70 13.44 -31.78 -12.07
CA GLU A 70 12.65 -30.82 -12.84
C GLU A 70 11.48 -31.47 -13.56
N GLU A 71 11.67 -32.64 -14.17
CA GLU A 71 10.56 -33.38 -14.79
C GLU A 71 9.52 -33.81 -13.74
N ILE A 72 9.95 -34.35 -12.59
CA ILE A 72 9.04 -34.76 -11.51
C ILE A 72 8.22 -33.58 -10.99
N LYS A 73 8.84 -32.40 -10.86
CA LYS A 73 8.17 -31.19 -10.40
C LYS A 73 7.12 -30.70 -11.41
N ASN A 74 7.47 -30.70 -12.69
CA ASN A 74 6.71 -30.06 -13.77
C ASN A 74 5.68 -30.99 -14.45
N LEU A 75 5.78 -32.31 -14.26
CA LEU A 75 4.77 -33.27 -14.75
C LEU A 75 3.37 -32.93 -14.23
N ARG A 76 2.35 -32.99 -15.08
CA ARG A 76 0.95 -32.81 -14.64
C ARG A 76 0.53 -33.92 -13.70
N VAL A 77 -0.43 -33.66 -12.82
CA VAL A 77 -0.97 -34.65 -11.88
C VAL A 77 -1.48 -35.89 -12.61
N GLN A 78 -2.18 -35.71 -13.74
CA GLN A 78 -2.70 -36.83 -14.52
C GLN A 78 -1.58 -37.69 -15.13
N GLU A 79 -0.58 -37.05 -15.72
CA GLU A 79 0.57 -37.72 -16.34
C GLU A 79 1.39 -38.48 -15.29
N LEU A 80 1.66 -37.84 -14.16
CA LEU A 80 2.31 -38.49 -13.03
C LEU A 80 1.49 -39.69 -12.54
N ASN A 81 0.18 -39.54 -12.35
CA ASN A 81 -0.67 -40.64 -11.89
C ASN A 81 -0.72 -41.81 -12.88
N LYS A 82 -0.70 -41.54 -14.21
CA LYS A 82 -0.59 -42.60 -15.24
C LYS A 82 0.72 -43.38 -15.10
N LEU A 83 1.85 -42.68 -14.93
CA LEU A 83 3.16 -43.31 -14.71
C LEU A 83 3.20 -44.15 -13.42
N LEU A 84 2.54 -43.68 -12.36
CA LEU A 84 2.56 -44.35 -11.05
C LEU A 84 1.65 -45.59 -10.95
N ARG A 85 0.72 -45.83 -11.89
CA ARG A 85 -0.21 -46.98 -11.86
C ARG A 85 0.48 -48.34 -12.03
N GLY A 86 1.59 -48.40 -12.78
CA GLY A 86 2.33 -49.64 -13.06
C GLY A 86 3.51 -49.92 -12.12
N MET A 87 3.60 -49.19 -11.00
CA MET A 87 4.76 -49.18 -10.09
C MET A 87 4.41 -49.78 -8.72
N PRO A 88 5.35 -50.45 -8.03
CA PRO A 88 5.14 -50.86 -6.64
C PRO A 88 4.78 -49.67 -5.74
N ARG A 89 3.87 -49.92 -4.81
CA ARG A 89 3.27 -48.91 -3.93
C ARG A 89 4.31 -48.04 -3.20
N GLU A 90 5.42 -48.65 -2.78
CA GLU A 90 6.49 -47.98 -2.05
C GLU A 90 7.27 -47.00 -2.93
N GLU A 91 7.65 -47.40 -4.15
CA GLU A 91 8.33 -46.51 -5.10
C GLU A 91 7.43 -45.35 -5.53
N ALA A 92 6.14 -45.62 -5.77
CA ALA A 92 5.18 -44.58 -6.10
C ALA A 92 5.01 -43.57 -4.95
N ALA A 93 5.07 -44.03 -3.70
CA ALA A 93 5.05 -43.14 -2.54
C ALA A 93 6.33 -42.29 -2.43
N LYS A 94 7.51 -42.85 -2.78
CA LYS A 94 8.78 -42.11 -2.84
C LYS A 94 8.71 -40.98 -3.87
N ILE A 95 8.20 -41.24 -5.08
CA ILE A 95 8.05 -40.21 -6.12
C ILE A 95 7.06 -39.12 -5.70
N ARG A 96 5.90 -39.48 -5.13
CA ARG A 96 4.94 -38.48 -4.61
C ARG A 96 5.54 -37.59 -3.53
N ARG A 97 6.31 -38.18 -2.60
CA ARG A 97 7.02 -37.43 -1.57
C ARG A 97 8.08 -36.52 -2.18
N LYS A 98 8.85 -37.01 -3.16
CA LYS A 98 9.86 -36.24 -3.89
C LYS A 98 9.23 -35.03 -4.58
N ARG A 99 8.14 -35.21 -5.36
CA ARG A 99 7.40 -34.10 -5.99
C ARG A 99 6.91 -33.07 -4.96
N ARG A 100 6.34 -33.52 -3.84
CA ARG A 100 5.89 -32.62 -2.76
C ARG A 100 7.04 -31.79 -2.20
N ASN A 101 8.17 -32.42 -1.91
CA ASN A 101 9.34 -31.72 -1.38
C ASN A 101 9.91 -30.70 -2.38
N LEU A 102 9.93 -31.04 -3.67
CA LEU A 102 10.38 -30.14 -4.74
C LEU A 102 9.44 -28.93 -4.91
N LYS A 103 8.12 -29.15 -4.95
CA LYS A 103 7.14 -28.04 -4.98
C LYS A 103 7.24 -27.18 -3.71
N ASN A 104 7.31 -27.80 -2.53
CA ASN A 104 7.47 -27.08 -1.25
C ASN A 104 8.75 -26.24 -1.19
N ARG A 105 9.85 -26.69 -1.80
CA ARG A 105 11.06 -25.89 -1.93
C ARG A 105 10.81 -24.61 -2.73
N GLY A 106 10.09 -24.71 -3.84
CA GLY A 106 9.65 -23.56 -4.64
C GLY A 106 8.75 -22.63 -3.85
N TYR A 107 7.73 -23.17 -3.18
CA TYR A 107 6.80 -22.38 -2.35
C TYR A 107 7.51 -21.64 -1.21
N ALA A 108 8.50 -22.27 -0.56
CA ALA A 108 9.30 -21.61 0.47
C ALA A 108 10.11 -20.42 -0.09
N LEU A 109 10.70 -20.57 -1.28
CA LEU A 109 11.41 -19.48 -1.94
C LEU A 109 10.46 -18.33 -2.31
N THR A 110 9.33 -18.63 -2.94
CA THR A 110 8.31 -17.63 -3.30
C THR A 110 7.75 -16.92 -2.06
N CYS A 111 7.52 -17.66 -0.97
CA CYS A 111 7.07 -17.09 0.30
C CYS A 111 8.08 -16.08 0.87
N ARG A 112 9.37 -16.43 0.88
CA ARG A 112 10.44 -15.50 1.31
C ARG A 112 10.51 -14.26 0.43
N ARG A 113 10.47 -14.44 -0.90
CA ARG A 113 10.50 -13.34 -1.87
C ARG A 113 9.32 -12.39 -1.68
N ARG A 114 8.09 -12.91 -1.60
CA ARG A 114 6.88 -12.10 -1.38
C ARG A 114 6.92 -11.34 -0.06
N ARG A 115 7.42 -11.98 1.00
CA ARG A 115 7.58 -11.32 2.30
C ARG A 115 8.59 -10.18 2.23
N GLN A 116 9.72 -10.40 1.56
CA GLN A 116 10.73 -9.37 1.36
C GLN A 116 10.18 -8.20 0.56
N GLN A 117 9.52 -8.48 -0.58
CA GLN A 117 8.90 -7.45 -1.42
C GLN A 117 7.89 -6.61 -0.62
N PHE A 118 7.00 -7.26 0.12
CA PHE A 118 6.03 -6.57 0.97
C PHE A 118 6.68 -5.65 2.01
N GLN A 119 7.81 -6.07 2.60
CA GLN A 119 8.56 -5.24 3.54
C GLN A 119 9.20 -4.03 2.85
N GLU A 120 9.77 -4.22 1.66
CA GLU A 120 10.36 -3.15 0.85
C GLU A 120 9.30 -2.14 0.42
N ASP A 121 8.12 -2.60 -0.02
CA ASP A 121 7.01 -1.74 -0.44
C ASP A 121 6.48 -0.91 0.74
N LEU A 122 6.24 -1.54 1.89
CA LEU A 122 5.84 -0.82 3.11
C LEU A 122 6.88 0.22 3.54
N PHE A 123 8.17 -0.12 3.44
CA PHE A 123 9.24 0.82 3.75
C PHE A 123 9.20 2.02 2.79
N ASN A 124 9.07 1.77 1.49
CA ASN A 124 9.01 2.82 0.47
C ASN A 124 7.78 3.73 0.65
N GLU A 125 6.61 3.14 0.94
CA GLU A 125 5.39 3.89 1.22
C GLU A 125 5.56 4.77 2.48
N ASN A 126 6.13 4.22 3.55
CA ASN A 126 6.39 4.98 4.77
C ASN A 126 7.34 6.17 4.52
N GLN A 127 8.40 5.97 3.70
CA GLN A 127 9.32 7.04 3.32
C GLN A 127 8.63 8.12 2.48
N LEU A 128 7.78 7.71 1.53
CA LEU A 128 7.02 8.64 0.70
C LEU A 128 6.08 9.50 1.54
N LEU A 129 5.31 8.87 2.45
CA LEU A 129 4.39 9.58 3.34
C LEU A 129 5.12 10.56 4.27
N LYS A 130 6.28 10.15 4.82
CA LYS A 130 7.13 11.04 5.62
C LYS A 130 7.59 12.26 4.85
N LYS A 131 8.00 12.07 3.59
CA LYS A 131 8.40 13.18 2.73
C LYS A 131 7.23 14.13 2.44
N GLN A 132 6.05 13.59 2.14
CA GLN A 132 4.85 14.40 1.90
C GLN A 132 4.46 15.22 3.13
N LEU A 133 4.52 14.63 4.34
CA LEU A 133 4.27 15.35 5.58
C LEU A 133 5.25 16.50 5.80
N GLU A 134 6.53 16.30 5.50
CA GLU A 134 7.54 17.35 5.63
C GLU A 134 7.31 18.49 4.62
N ASP A 135 7.03 18.15 3.36
CA ASP A 135 6.71 19.12 2.32
C ASP A 135 5.46 19.95 2.69
N ASP A 136 4.44 19.32 3.25
CA ASP A 136 3.21 19.99 3.66
C ASP A 136 3.39 20.84 4.92
N ARG A 137 4.23 20.41 5.86
CA ARG A 137 4.64 21.24 7.01
C ARG A 137 5.36 22.51 6.55
N GLU A 138 6.25 22.41 5.56
CA GLU A 138 6.94 23.56 5.02
C GLU A 138 5.97 24.54 4.34
N LYS A 139 5.04 24.03 3.51
CA LYS A 139 3.98 24.84 2.89
C LYS A 139 3.11 25.52 3.93
N LEU A 140 2.68 24.80 4.96
CA LEU A 140 1.90 25.35 6.05
C LEU A 140 2.65 26.49 6.75
N CYS A 141 3.94 26.29 7.05
CA CYS A 141 4.77 27.34 7.65
C CYS A 141 4.86 28.60 6.78
N LYS A 142 4.94 28.46 5.45
CA LYS A 142 4.93 29.60 4.51
C LYS A 142 3.61 30.36 4.57
N VAL A 143 2.48 29.66 4.45
CA VAL A 143 1.13 30.26 4.52
C VAL A 143 0.88 30.94 5.87
N LEU A 144 1.35 30.35 6.98
CA LEU A 144 1.21 30.95 8.31
C LEU A 144 2.00 32.26 8.44
N LYS A 145 3.20 32.34 7.84
CA LYS A 145 3.99 33.58 7.80
C LYS A 145 3.27 34.64 6.99
N GLU A 146 2.79 34.32 5.80
CA GLU A 146 2.02 35.24 4.94
C GLU A 146 0.76 35.75 5.66
N ARG A 147 -0.02 34.85 6.27
CA ARG A 147 -1.18 35.21 7.10
C ARG A 147 -0.81 36.21 8.19
N SER A 148 0.29 35.95 8.90
CA SER A 148 0.76 36.80 9.99
C SER A 148 1.16 38.19 9.50
N GLU A 149 1.80 38.27 8.34
CA GLU A 149 2.15 39.54 7.69
C GLU A 149 0.92 40.33 7.27
N TYR A 150 -0.06 39.69 6.63
CA TYR A 150 -1.31 40.36 6.24
C TYR A 150 -2.12 40.81 7.46
N LYS A 151 -2.18 40.00 8.52
CA LYS A 151 -2.81 40.38 9.79
C LYS A 151 -2.16 41.62 10.39
N LYS A 152 -0.82 41.71 10.37
CA LYS A 152 -0.08 42.91 10.82
C LYS A 152 -0.45 44.15 9.97
N LYS A 153 -0.42 44.02 8.64
CA LYS A 153 -0.79 45.12 7.72
C LYS A 153 -2.23 45.60 7.94
N PHE A 154 -3.17 44.68 8.11
CA PHE A 154 -4.57 44.99 8.40
C PHE A 154 -4.74 45.73 9.72
N LEU A 155 -4.13 45.24 10.80
CA LEU A 155 -4.20 45.89 12.11
C LEU A 155 -3.57 47.30 12.10
N GLN A 156 -2.48 47.47 11.35
CA GLN A 156 -1.85 48.78 11.15
C GLN A 156 -2.82 49.75 10.47
N LEU A 157 -3.40 49.36 9.33
CA LEU A 157 -4.39 50.17 8.61
C LEU A 157 -5.62 50.51 9.47
N GLN A 158 -6.12 49.55 10.24
CA GLN A 158 -7.24 49.77 11.16
C GLN A 158 -6.89 50.80 12.23
N SER A 159 -5.68 50.73 12.81
CA SER A 159 -5.19 51.69 13.79
C SER A 159 -5.08 53.09 13.19
N ASP A 160 -4.54 53.20 11.97
CA ASP A 160 -4.33 54.48 11.30
C ASP A 160 -5.67 55.13 10.89
N CYS A 161 -6.61 54.36 10.36
CA CYS A 161 -7.97 54.84 10.07
C CYS A 161 -8.69 55.32 11.34
N ARG A 162 -8.54 54.59 12.46
CA ARG A 162 -9.09 54.99 13.76
C ARG A 162 -8.49 56.30 14.25
N LYS A 163 -7.17 56.48 14.14
CA LYS A 163 -6.49 57.75 14.50
C LYS A 163 -6.99 58.89 13.63
N GLU A 164 -7.14 58.69 12.32
CA GLU A 164 -7.63 59.71 11.40
C GLU A 164 -9.06 60.15 11.73
N LEU A 165 -9.94 59.20 12.08
CA LEU A 165 -11.29 59.50 12.57
C LEU A 165 -11.25 60.34 13.85
N MET A 166 -10.38 59.98 14.81
CA MET A 166 -10.20 60.73 16.07
C MET A 166 -9.65 62.14 15.82
N MET A 167 -8.75 62.34 14.84
CA MET A 167 -8.22 63.65 14.48
C MET A 167 -9.24 64.54 13.77
N LYS A 168 -10.15 63.97 12.96
CA LYS A 168 -11.22 64.71 12.27
C LYS A 168 -12.34 65.18 13.21
N HIS A 169 -12.55 64.52 14.35
CA HIS A 169 -13.58 64.88 15.33
C HIS A 169 -13.09 65.79 16.48
N LEU A 170 -11.92 66.43 16.34
CA LEU A 170 -11.38 67.38 17.32
C LEU A 170 -11.36 68.86 16.86
N VAL A 171 -12.30 69.28 16.00
CA VAL A 171 -12.56 70.71 15.76
C VAL A 171 -13.58 71.19 16.80
N PRO A 172 -13.24 72.11 17.73
CA PRO A 172 -14.18 72.61 18.72
C PRO A 172 -15.23 73.52 18.05
N PRO A 173 -16.53 73.33 18.29
CA PRO A 173 -17.54 74.29 17.87
C PRO A 173 -17.59 75.43 18.87
N ASN A 174 -16.66 76.38 18.77
CA ASN A 174 -16.73 77.66 19.49
C ASN A 174 -16.50 78.82 18.52
N PHE A 175 -17.53 79.16 17.74
CA PHE A 175 -17.74 80.50 17.18
C PHE A 175 -19.19 80.63 16.70
N PHE A 176 -20.14 80.56 17.64
CA PHE A 176 -21.46 81.19 17.47
C PHE A 176 -22.11 81.41 18.84
N LEU A 177 -21.66 82.43 19.55
CA LEU A 177 -22.43 83.05 20.62
C LEU A 177 -22.32 84.56 20.41
N GLU A 178 -23.35 85.14 19.82
CA GLU A 178 -23.99 86.37 20.27
C GLU A 178 -25.07 86.76 19.27
N LEU A 179 -26.31 86.38 19.57
CA LEU A 179 -27.55 87.16 19.39
C LEU A 179 -28.73 86.21 19.56
N GLU A 180 -29.03 85.84 20.81
CA GLU A 180 -30.41 85.68 21.27
C GLU A 180 -30.42 85.44 22.79
N ASN A 181 -31.26 86.22 23.46
CA ASN A 181 -31.64 86.18 24.89
C ASN A 181 -30.92 87.16 25.83
N LEU A 182 -31.24 88.44 25.66
CA LEU A 182 -31.71 89.26 26.79
C LEU A 182 -32.76 90.27 26.29
N ALA A 183 -33.97 90.14 26.86
CA ALA A 183 -35.21 90.93 26.72
C ALA A 183 -36.11 90.61 25.52
#